data_AF-A0AAD9Q022-F1
#
_entry.id   AF-A0AAD9Q022-F1
#
_cell.length_a   1.000
_cell.length_b   1.000
_cell.length_c   1.000
_cell.angle_alpha   90.00
_cell.angle_beta   90.00
_cell.angle_gamma   90.00
#
_symmetry.space_group_name_H-M   'P 1'
#
loop_
_entity.id
_entity.type
_entity.pdbx_description
1 polymer ?
#
loop_
_entity_poly.entity_id
_entity_poly.type
_entity_poly.pdbx_seq_one_letter_code
_entity_poly.pdbx_strand_id
1 'polypeptide(L)'
;MSFDKLCEIKQSGKPGMQPTTSKLRLYDGSMVQALGECDLQCKYKGNQHLLNFKIISGSQQPLLSGETCTGMGLITVHVVNSINMSQASMPLDVLTK
;
A
#
# COMPACT_ATOMS: atom_id res chain seq x y z
N MET A 1 7.55 6.46 3.18
CA MET A 1 7.31 7.92 3.34
C MET A 1 8.67 8.61 3.34
N SER A 2 8.79 9.83 2.79
CA SER A 2 10.04 10.59 2.86
C SER A 2 10.36 11.09 4.28
N PHE A 3 11.64 11.34 4.56
CA PHE A 3 12.08 11.95 5.81
C PHE A 3 11.51 13.36 6.00
N ASP A 4 11.47 14.18 4.95
CA ASP A 4 10.93 15.55 5.01
C ASP A 4 9.47 15.55 5.46
N LYS A 5 8.67 14.61 4.95
CA LYS A 5 7.27 14.49 5.34
C LYS A 5 7.11 14.04 6.79
N LEU A 6 8.01 13.20 7.28
CA LEU A 6 8.03 12.83 8.70
C LEU A 6 8.34 14.05 9.57
N CYS A 7 9.31 14.88 9.17
CA CYS A 7 9.66 16.12 9.88
C CYS A 7 8.47 17.08 9.94
N GLU A 8 7.74 17.25 8.84
CA GLU A 8 6.52 18.05 8.79
C GLU A 8 5.44 17.52 9.74
N ILE A 9 5.16 16.21 9.70
CA ILE A 9 4.11 15.59 10.53
C ILE A 9 4.45 15.69 12.02
N LYS A 10 5.71 15.44 12.40
CA LYS A 10 6.16 15.52 13.79
C LYS A 10 6.55 16.94 14.24
N GLN A 11 6.51 17.93 13.35
CA GLN A 11 6.94 19.31 13.61
C GLN A 11 8.34 19.36 14.27
N SER A 12 9.25 18.51 13.80
CA SER A 12 10.58 18.34 14.37
C SER A 12 11.61 18.17 13.26
N GLY A 13 12.75 18.88 13.36
CA GLY A 13 13.85 18.75 12.39
C GLY A 13 14.65 17.44 12.52
N LYS A 14 14.46 16.69 13.61
CA LYS A 14 15.12 15.39 13.83
C LYS A 14 14.13 14.42 14.51
N PRO A 15 13.11 13.95 13.78
CA PRO A 15 12.14 13.01 14.34
C PRO A 15 12.84 11.70 14.73
N GLY A 16 12.48 11.17 15.90
CA GLY A 16 12.94 9.84 16.32
C GLY A 16 12.44 8.76 15.36
N MET A 17 13.37 7.92 14.91
CA MET A 17 13.11 6.77 14.05
C MET A 17 13.76 5.53 14.67
N GLN A 18 13.10 4.38 14.51
CA GLN A 18 13.66 3.08 14.85
C GLN A 18 14.60 2.62 13.73
N PRO A 19 15.74 2.00 14.06
CA PRO A 19 16.63 1.42 13.06
C PRO A 19 15.94 0.26 12.34
N THR A 20 16.26 0.07 11.06
CA THR A 20 15.73 -1.05 10.27
C THR A 20 16.72 -1.53 9.23
N THR A 21 16.64 -2.82 8.90
CA THR A 21 17.33 -3.44 7.78
C THR A 21 16.42 -3.63 6.56
N SER A 22 15.17 -3.18 6.66
CA SER A 22 14.15 -3.37 5.62
C SER A 22 14.52 -2.70 4.30
N LYS A 23 14.23 -3.41 3.20
CA LYS A 23 14.32 -2.89 1.83
C LYS A 23 12.95 -2.94 1.18
N LEU A 24 12.60 -1.89 0.48
CA LEU A 24 11.35 -1.77 -0.26
C LEU A 24 11.60 -1.98 -1.75
N ARG A 25 10.71 -2.71 -2.40
CA ARG A 25 10.70 -2.86 -3.85
C ARG A 25 9.77 -1.81 -4.46
N LEU A 26 10.27 -1.03 -5.41
CA LEU A 26 9.48 -0.07 -6.16
C LEU A 26 8.78 -0.73 -7.36
N TYR A 27 7.81 -0.04 -7.94
CA TYR A 27 7.05 -0.54 -9.09
C TYR A 27 7.89 -0.75 -10.36
N ASP A 28 8.98 0.01 -10.51
CA ASP A 28 9.96 -0.19 -11.59
C ASP A 28 10.87 -1.40 -11.35
N GLY A 29 10.68 -2.12 -10.24
CA GLY A 29 11.46 -3.29 -9.85
C GLY A 29 12.74 -2.97 -9.08
N SER A 30 13.11 -1.70 -8.94
CA SER A 30 14.27 -1.27 -8.16
C SER A 30 14.06 -1.47 -6.66
N MET A 31 15.17 -1.50 -5.89
CA MET A 31 15.15 -1.67 -4.45
C MET A 31 15.63 -0.39 -3.76
N VAL A 32 14.91 0.03 -2.71
CA VAL A 32 15.25 1.18 -1.87
C VAL A 32 15.48 0.74 -0.44
N GLN A 33 16.61 1.12 0.14
CA GLN A 33 16.90 0.90 1.55
C GLN A 33 16.10 1.89 2.40
N ALA A 34 15.41 1.39 3.43
CA ALA A 34 14.78 2.26 4.42
C ALA A 34 15.85 2.86 5.34
N LEU A 35 15.73 4.16 5.61
CA LEU A 35 16.55 4.92 6.57
C LEU A 35 16.18 4.57 8.02
N GLY A 36 14.94 4.19 8.23
CA GLY A 36 14.38 3.92 9.55
C GLY A 36 12.89 3.64 9.46
N GLU A 37 12.28 3.46 10.62
CA GLU A 37 10.84 3.26 10.77
C GLU A 37 10.27 4.20 11.80
N CYS A 38 9.02 4.57 11.62
CA CYS A 38 8.33 5.42 12.57
C CYS A 38 6.87 5.00 12.67
N ASP A 39 6.41 4.82 13.91
CA ASP A 39 5.00 4.68 14.20
C ASP A 39 4.35 6.06 14.30
N LEU A 40 3.22 6.22 13.62
CA LEU A 40 2.38 7.40 13.66
C LEU A 40 0.99 7.01 14.13
N GLN A 41 0.48 7.71 15.13
CA GLN A 41 -0.91 7.56 15.56
C GLN A 41 -1.81 8.44 14.70
N CYS A 42 -2.88 7.86 14.18
CA CYS A 42 -3.92 8.62 13.49
C CYS A 42 -5.30 8.28 14.07
N LYS A 43 -6.26 9.19 13.88
CA LYS A 43 -7.65 8.98 14.25
C LYS A 43 -8.50 9.01 12.99
N TYR A 44 -9.30 7.97 12.78
CA TYR A 44 -10.19 7.85 11.62
C TYR A 44 -11.50 7.18 12.04
N LYS A 45 -12.64 7.72 11.60
CA LYS A 45 -13.98 7.25 11.97
C LYS A 45 -14.17 6.97 13.48
N GLY A 46 -13.57 7.82 14.32
CA GLY A 46 -13.64 7.68 15.79
C GLY A 46 -12.62 6.70 16.39
N ASN A 47 -11.99 5.84 15.58
CA ASN A 47 -10.99 4.87 16.01
C ASN A 47 -9.57 5.44 15.94
N GLN A 48 -8.71 5.02 16.86
CA GLN A 48 -7.29 5.33 16.84
C GLN A 48 -6.52 4.17 16.21
N HIS A 49 -5.66 4.48 15.24
CA HIS A 49 -4.85 3.49 14.53
C HIS A 49 -3.37 3.84 14.70
N LEU A 50 -2.55 2.81 14.89
CA LEU A 50 -1.09 2.94 14.89
C LEU A 50 -0.57 2.47 13.53
N LEU A 51 0.08 3.39 12.81
CA LEU A 51 0.58 3.16 11.46
C LEU A 51 2.10 3.14 11.45
N ASN A 52 2.68 2.00 11.08
CA ASN A 52 4.13 1.89 10.90
C ASN A 52 4.52 2.35 9.49
N PHE A 53 5.35 3.39 9.41
CA PHE A 53 5.90 3.87 8.15
C PHE A 53 7.39 3.55 8.05
N LYS A 54 7.78 2.96 6.92
CA LYS A 54 9.18 2.90 6.51
C LYS A 54 9.58 4.25 5.92
N ILE A 55 10.67 4.81 6.42
CA ILE A 55 11.21 6.09 6.00
C ILE A 55 12.28 5.87 4.95
N ILE A 56 12.18 6.57 3.83
CA ILE A 56 13.12 6.48 2.71
C ILE A 56 13.66 7.87 2.38
N SER A 57 14.82 7.91 1.75
CA SER A 57 15.33 9.13 1.11
C SER A 57 14.49 9.46 -0.13
N GLY A 58 14.36 10.75 -0.45
CA GLY A 58 13.61 11.24 -1.61
C GLY A 58 12.35 12.02 -1.22
N SER A 59 11.42 12.17 -2.17
CA SER A 59 10.23 13.03 -2.05
C SER A 59 8.91 12.27 -2.06
N GLN A 60 8.94 10.96 -1.80
CA GLN A 60 7.77 10.09 -1.83
C GLN A 60 6.76 10.46 -0.75
N GLN A 61 5.52 10.65 -1.18
CA GLN A 61 4.37 10.83 -0.30
C GLN A 61 4.16 9.60 0.62
N PRO A 62 3.53 9.77 1.78
CA PRO A 62 3.18 8.65 2.64
C PRO A 62 2.19 7.74 1.92
N LEU A 63 2.49 6.44 1.89
CA LEU A 63 1.61 5.42 1.31
C LEU A 63 1.20 4.45 2.40
N LEU A 64 -0.08 4.09 2.40
CA LEU A 64 -0.62 3.04 3.24
C LEU A 64 -0.56 1.72 2.47
N SER A 65 -0.24 0.63 3.17
CA SER A 65 -0.30 -0.70 2.57
C SER A 65 -1.75 -1.08 2.27
N GLY A 66 -1.95 -1.98 1.30
CA GLY A 66 -3.29 -2.51 1.00
C GLY A 66 -3.94 -3.18 2.21
N GLU A 67 -3.13 -3.85 3.05
CA GLU A 67 -3.57 -4.44 4.30
C GLU A 67 -4.10 -3.37 5.27
N THR A 68 -3.35 -2.30 5.50
CA THR A 68 -3.77 -1.19 6.36
C THR A 68 -5.03 -0.52 5.81
N CYS A 69 -5.10 -0.25 4.51
CA CYS A 69 -6.28 0.32 3.88
C CYS A 69 -7.52 -0.57 4.06
N THR A 70 -7.37 -1.88 3.94
CA THR A 70 -8.47 -2.84 4.13
C THR A 70 -8.87 -2.92 5.61
N GLY A 71 -7.91 -3.02 6.52
CA GLY A 71 -8.16 -3.09 7.97
C GLY A 71 -8.79 -1.81 8.54
N MET A 72 -8.50 -0.65 7.94
CA MET A 72 -9.12 0.63 8.29
C MET A 72 -10.45 0.88 7.55
N GLY A 73 -10.88 -0.03 6.67
CA GLY A 73 -12.09 0.13 5.86
C GLY A 73 -12.05 1.33 4.90
N LEU A 74 -10.85 1.68 4.41
CA LEU A 74 -10.64 2.68 3.35
C LEU A 74 -10.93 2.10 1.97
N ILE A 75 -10.71 0.79 1.80
CA ILE A 75 -10.99 0.06 0.57
C ILE A 75 -11.70 -1.26 0.90
N THR A 76 -12.45 -1.78 -0.07
CA THR A 76 -13.03 -3.13 -0.03
C THR A 76 -12.45 -3.92 -1.19
N VAL A 77 -11.83 -5.06 -0.89
CA VAL A 77 -11.26 -5.94 -1.91
C VAL A 77 -12.31 -6.99 -2.27
N HIS A 78 -12.88 -6.89 -3.47
CA HIS A 78 -13.77 -7.93 -3.99
C HIS A 78 -12.93 -9.05 -4.60
N VAL A 79 -12.89 -10.21 -3.94
CA VAL A 79 -12.26 -11.42 -4.49
C VAL A 79 -13.33 -12.20 -5.25
N VAL A 80 -13.19 -12.27 -6.58
CA VAL A 80 -14.05 -13.12 -7.41
C VAL A 80 -13.54 -14.56 -7.27
N ASN A 81 -14.18 -15.36 -6.42
CA ASN A 81 -13.70 -16.70 -6.07
C ASN A 81 -13.93 -17.77 -7.14
N SER A 82 -14.61 -17.47 -8.25
CA SER A 82 -14.69 -18.35 -9.41
C SER A 82 -15.30 -17.62 -10.61
N ILE A 83 -14.62 -17.70 -11.76
CA ILE A 83 -15.25 -17.45 -13.05
C ILE A 83 -15.90 -18.76 -13.44
N ASN A 84 -17.24 -18.83 -13.41
CA ASN A 84 -17.95 -20.00 -13.91
C ASN A 84 -17.81 -20.01 -15.44
N MET A 85 -16.87 -20.79 -16.00
CA MET A 85 -16.67 -20.94 -17.45
C MET A 85 -17.77 -21.80 -18.11
N SER A 86 -19.02 -21.58 -17.77
CA SER A 86 -20.16 -22.30 -18.32
C SER A 86 -21.05 -21.37 -19.13
N GLN A 87 -20.50 -20.77 -20.18
CA GLN A 87 -21.22 -20.34 -21.39
C GLN A 87 -20.23 -19.82 -22.45
N ALA A 88 -19.42 -20.73 -23.01
CA ALA A 88 -18.95 -20.58 -24.38
C ALA A 88 -19.84 -21.46 -25.26
N SER A 89 -21.05 -20.98 -25.56
CA SER A 89 -21.82 -21.55 -26.67
C SER A 89 -21.12 -21.12 -27.95
N MET A 90 -20.36 -22.05 -28.54
CA MET A 90 -19.84 -21.91 -29.90
C MET A 90 -21.05 -21.65 -30.82
N PRO A 91 -21.07 -20.57 -31.64
CA PRO A 91 -22.02 -20.50 -32.73
C PRO A 91 -21.68 -21.62 -33.71
N LEU A 92 -22.66 -22.48 -33.99
CA LEU A 92 -22.56 -23.50 -35.03
C LEU A 92 -22.42 -22.76 -36.37
N ASP A 93 -21.21 -22.75 -36.93
CA ASP A 93 -20.96 -22.16 -38.25
C ASP A 93 -21.90 -22.78 -39.29
N VAL A 94 -22.74 -21.92 -39.85
CA VAL A 94 -23.46 -22.15 -41.09
C VAL A 94 -22.42 -22.11 -42.21
N LEU A 95 -22.05 -23.27 -42.76
CA LEU A 95 -21.50 -23.30 -44.11
C LEU A 95 -21.95 -24.55 -44.87
N THR A 96 -23.04 -24.33 -45.59
CA THR A 96 -23.51 -25.02 -46.79
C THR A 96 -22.37 -25.49 -47.69
N LYS A 97 -22.40 -26.76 -48.08
CA LYS A 97 -22.21 -27.21 -49.46
C LYS A 97 -23.05 -28.45 -49.73
#